data_AF-A0AA88Y9U5-F1
#
_entry.id   AF-A0AA88Y9U5-F1
#
_cell.length_a   1.000
_cell.length_b   1.000
_cell.length_c   1.000
_cell.angle_alpha   90.00
_cell.angle_beta   90.00
_cell.angle_gamma   90.00
#
_symmetry.space_group_name_H-M   'P 1'
#
loop_
_entity.id
_entity.type
_entity.pdbx_description
1 polymer ?
#
loop_
_entity_poly.entity_id
_entity_poly.type
_entity_poly.pdbx_seq_one_letter_code
_entity_poly.pdbx_strand_id
1 'polypeptide(L)'
;MSNGTVEPSDMLQVLLAATPDKRRSEVQGVFNEKGYTEAVGYLWENVLDTESKLEAEHAVGSHDSENKYYKLLVTDFNIKQHFSQVCSHRKFVKKAYFKLRPYLNYMKADDAEKHDLSKFMLAQAVGYTARWVHNTDNASWQTALNHHYCNEPHHPEYYKNKDGVKERMEARYLEESLVDMAGSRWERQLQGREDVSLEDLVDFNPVYLKRYHPEDKEIVLELIKDIQDNPAKQ
;
A
#
# COMPACT_ATOMS: atom_id res chain seq x y z
N MET A 1 -23.71 -9.58 -9.11
CA MET A 1 -22.98 -9.23 -10.35
C MET A 1 -22.10 -10.43 -10.67
N SER A 2 -22.30 -11.04 -11.83
CA SER A 2 -21.48 -12.19 -12.26
C SER A 2 -20.08 -11.69 -12.60
N ASN A 3 -19.05 -12.18 -11.90
CA ASN A 3 -17.67 -12.05 -12.34
C ASN A 3 -17.52 -12.93 -13.60
N GLY A 4 -17.85 -12.37 -14.77
CA GLY A 4 -17.52 -13.00 -16.03
C GLY A 4 -16.01 -13.16 -16.10
N THR A 5 -15.54 -14.39 -16.25
CA THR A 5 -14.13 -14.67 -16.50
C THR A 5 -13.76 -14.04 -17.83
N VAL A 6 -12.90 -13.02 -17.81
CA VAL A 6 -12.36 -12.41 -19.03
C VAL A 6 -11.46 -13.44 -19.71
N GLU A 7 -11.71 -13.70 -20.99
CA GLU A 7 -10.94 -14.67 -21.75
C GLU A 7 -9.47 -14.20 -21.91
N PRO A 8 -8.47 -15.10 -21.81
CA PRO A 8 -7.06 -14.74 -21.94
C PRO A 8 -6.70 -13.99 -23.24
N SER A 9 -7.44 -14.22 -24.33
CA SER A 9 -7.26 -13.51 -25.60
C SER A 9 -7.54 -12.01 -25.48
N ASP A 10 -8.50 -11.63 -24.63
CA ASP A 10 -8.98 -10.25 -24.53
C ASP A 10 -8.01 -9.41 -23.69
N MET A 11 -7.52 -9.98 -22.58
CA MET A 11 -6.48 -9.36 -21.75
C MET A 11 -5.20 -9.07 -22.55
N LEU A 12 -4.81 -10.00 -23.42
CA LEU A 12 -3.64 -9.82 -24.26
C LEU A 12 -3.82 -8.67 -25.27
N GLN A 13 -4.99 -8.57 -25.88
CA GLN A 13 -5.27 -7.48 -26.83
C GLN A 13 -5.19 -6.11 -26.16
N VAL A 14 -5.76 -5.96 -24.95
CA VAL A 14 -5.69 -4.72 -24.19
C VAL A 14 -4.25 -4.38 -23.79
N LEU A 15 -3.47 -5.38 -23.34
CA LEU A 15 -2.05 -5.20 -23.05
C LEU A 15 -1.24 -4.72 -24.26
N LEU A 16 -1.45 -5.35 -25.42
CA LEU A 16 -0.74 -4.96 -26.64
C LEU A 16 -1.19 -3.61 -27.19
N ALA A 17 -2.45 -3.22 -27.00
CA ALA A 17 -2.95 -1.90 -27.36
C ALA A 17 -2.24 -0.79 -26.55
N ALA A 18 -1.92 -1.04 -25.28
CA ALA A 18 -1.15 -0.15 -24.42
C ALA A 18 0.38 -0.20 -24.65
N THR A 19 0.85 -1.15 -25.48
CA THR A 19 2.28 -1.37 -25.73
C THR A 19 2.72 -0.68 -27.03
N PRO A 20 3.83 0.09 -27.02
CA PRO A 20 4.42 0.63 -28.24
C PRO A 20 4.71 -0.47 -29.28
N ASP A 21 4.35 -0.24 -30.55
CA ASP A 21 4.40 -1.26 -31.62
C ASP A 21 5.73 -2.02 -31.68
N LYS A 22 6.85 -1.30 -31.54
CA LYS A 22 8.21 -1.86 -31.60
C LYS A 22 8.55 -2.83 -30.46
N ARG A 23 7.80 -2.80 -29.35
CA ARG A 23 8.02 -3.60 -28.14
C ARG A 23 6.93 -4.67 -27.92
N ARG A 24 5.91 -4.76 -28.80
CA ARG A 24 4.79 -5.71 -28.65
C ARG A 24 5.22 -7.17 -28.63
N SER A 25 6.14 -7.58 -29.51
CA SER A 25 6.63 -8.98 -29.57
C SER A 25 7.27 -9.42 -28.26
N GLU A 26 8.00 -8.52 -27.62
CA GLU A 26 8.67 -8.77 -26.34
C GLU A 26 7.67 -8.87 -25.18
N VAL A 27 6.72 -7.92 -25.08
CA VAL A 27 5.66 -7.95 -24.06
C VAL A 27 4.77 -9.20 -24.22
N GLN A 28 4.44 -9.57 -25.46
CA GLN A 28 3.75 -10.82 -25.78
C GLN A 28 4.53 -12.04 -25.30
N GLY A 29 5.85 -12.05 -25.48
CA GLY A 29 6.72 -13.11 -25.00
C GLY A 29 6.61 -13.29 -23.48
N VAL A 30 6.70 -12.18 -22.72
CA VAL A 30 6.53 -12.19 -21.26
C VAL A 30 5.13 -12.69 -20.87
N PHE A 31 4.08 -12.24 -21.57
CA PHE A 31 2.71 -12.71 -21.32
C PHE A 31 2.60 -14.23 -21.50
N ASN A 32 3.17 -14.77 -22.57
CA ASN A 32 3.09 -16.20 -22.86
C ASN A 32 3.89 -17.05 -21.87
N GLU A 33 5.06 -16.55 -21.43
CA GLU A 33 5.95 -17.29 -20.54
C GLU A 33 5.55 -17.18 -19.07
N LYS A 34 5.17 -15.98 -18.63
CA LYS A 34 5.03 -15.64 -17.20
C LYS A 34 3.62 -15.20 -16.82
N GLY A 35 2.72 -15.06 -17.79
CA GLY A 35 1.34 -14.67 -17.58
C GLY A 35 1.10 -13.17 -17.57
N TYR A 36 -0.18 -12.80 -17.45
CA TYR A 36 -0.65 -11.43 -17.62
C TYR A 36 -0.07 -10.44 -16.61
N THR A 37 -0.10 -10.76 -15.31
CA THR A 37 0.37 -9.86 -14.25
C THR A 37 1.84 -9.47 -14.40
N GLU A 38 2.68 -10.45 -14.76
CA GLU A 38 4.10 -10.21 -15.04
C GLU A 38 4.29 -9.35 -16.29
N ALA A 39 3.48 -9.57 -17.33
CA ALA A 39 3.57 -8.77 -18.54
C ALA A 39 3.14 -7.30 -18.32
N VAL A 40 2.13 -7.05 -17.48
CA VAL A 40 1.75 -5.67 -17.08
C VAL A 40 2.86 -5.00 -16.29
N GLY A 41 3.43 -5.69 -15.29
CA GLY A 41 4.57 -5.18 -14.52
C GLY A 41 5.78 -4.91 -15.41
N TYR A 42 6.06 -5.81 -16.36
CA TYR A 42 7.14 -5.63 -17.33
C TYR A 42 6.92 -4.43 -18.23
N LEU A 43 5.71 -4.27 -18.79
CA LEU A 43 5.32 -3.12 -19.60
C LEU A 43 5.57 -1.82 -18.82
N TRP A 44 5.09 -1.76 -17.58
CA TRP A 44 5.21 -0.58 -16.73
C TRP A 44 6.66 -0.21 -16.40
N GLU A 45 7.50 -1.17 -16.00
CA GLU A 45 8.85 -0.89 -15.55
C GLU A 45 9.86 -0.70 -16.70
N ASN A 46 9.72 -1.45 -17.80
CA ASN A 46 10.78 -1.60 -18.81
C ASN A 46 10.43 -1.12 -20.22
N VAL A 47 9.15 -0.84 -20.49
CA VAL A 47 8.68 -0.54 -21.84
C VAL A 47 8.07 0.86 -21.94
N LEU A 48 7.25 1.27 -20.97
CA LEU A 48 6.66 2.61 -20.97
C LEU A 48 7.72 3.66 -20.60
N ASP A 49 7.87 4.65 -21.48
CA ASP A 49 8.65 5.85 -21.22
C ASP A 49 7.89 6.84 -20.32
N THR A 50 8.56 7.94 -19.96
CA THR A 50 7.99 8.97 -19.09
C THR A 50 6.71 9.58 -19.68
N GLU A 51 6.66 9.84 -20.98
CA GLU A 51 5.48 10.43 -21.63
C GLU A 51 4.28 9.47 -21.56
N SER A 52 4.51 8.19 -21.86
CA SER A 52 3.48 7.15 -21.76
C SER A 52 2.96 6.97 -20.33
N LYS A 53 3.84 7.05 -19.32
CA LYS A 53 3.44 6.99 -17.90
C LYS A 53 2.61 8.21 -17.50
N LEU A 54 2.97 9.41 -17.96
CA LEU A 54 2.17 10.62 -17.75
C LEU A 54 0.80 10.55 -18.45
N GLU A 55 0.75 9.99 -19.67
CA GLU A 55 -0.52 9.71 -20.37
C GLU A 55 -1.38 8.75 -19.54
N ALA A 56 -0.79 7.69 -19.00
CA ALA A 56 -1.49 6.73 -18.14
C ALA A 56 -2.01 7.38 -16.84
N GLU A 57 -1.20 8.20 -16.18
CA GLU A 57 -1.61 8.96 -14.99
C GLU A 57 -2.78 9.89 -15.29
N HIS A 58 -2.71 10.64 -16.40
CA HIS A 58 -3.80 11.51 -16.83
C HIS A 58 -5.07 10.72 -17.14
N ALA A 59 -4.97 9.61 -17.88
CA ALA A 59 -6.11 8.77 -18.22
C ALA A 59 -6.80 8.19 -16.98
N VAL A 60 -6.01 7.67 -16.02
CA VAL A 60 -6.53 7.15 -14.75
C VAL A 60 -7.17 8.26 -13.91
N GLY A 61 -6.51 9.40 -13.77
CA GLY A 61 -7.03 10.53 -12.98
C GLY A 61 -8.29 11.18 -13.56
N SER A 62 -8.35 11.35 -14.89
CA SER A 62 -9.51 11.91 -15.60
C SER A 62 -10.65 10.91 -15.82
N HIS A 63 -10.45 9.64 -15.46
CA HIS A 63 -11.39 8.56 -15.69
C HIS A 63 -11.77 8.38 -17.16
N ASP A 64 -10.79 8.57 -18.07
CA ASP A 64 -10.99 8.39 -19.51
C ASP A 64 -11.12 6.91 -19.85
N SER A 65 -12.36 6.39 -19.84
CA SER A 65 -12.65 4.98 -20.08
C SER A 65 -12.30 4.50 -21.47
N GLU A 66 -12.08 5.40 -22.43
CA GLU A 66 -11.71 5.02 -23.80
C GLU A 66 -10.20 4.90 -24.00
N ASN A 67 -9.40 5.52 -23.13
CA ASN A 67 -7.94 5.45 -23.20
C ASN A 67 -7.41 4.01 -22.93
N LYS A 68 -6.41 3.60 -23.72
CA LYS A 68 -5.76 2.27 -23.65
C LYS A 68 -5.18 1.96 -22.27
N TYR A 69 -4.60 2.94 -21.58
CA TYR A 69 -4.04 2.75 -20.24
C TYR A 69 -5.11 2.64 -19.17
N TYR A 70 -6.23 3.36 -19.31
CA TYR A 70 -7.36 3.19 -18.41
C TYR A 70 -7.96 1.78 -18.55
N LYS A 71 -8.22 1.34 -19.78
CA LYS A 71 -8.70 -0.03 -20.06
C LYS A 71 -7.76 -1.07 -19.44
N LEU A 72 -6.46 -0.98 -19.72
CA LEU A 72 -5.46 -1.89 -19.17
C LEU A 72 -5.42 -1.86 -17.63
N LEU A 73 -5.14 -0.71 -17.03
CA LEU A 73 -4.78 -0.63 -15.61
C LEU A 73 -5.99 -0.67 -14.69
N VAL A 74 -7.09 -0.05 -15.10
CA VAL A 74 -8.25 0.15 -14.23
C VAL A 74 -9.33 -0.91 -14.49
N THR A 75 -9.57 -1.28 -15.74
CA THR A 75 -10.62 -2.25 -16.08
C THR A 75 -10.10 -3.68 -15.95
N ASP A 76 -8.98 -4.00 -16.59
CA ASP A 76 -8.49 -5.39 -16.66
C ASP A 76 -7.54 -5.74 -15.52
N PHE A 77 -6.56 -4.88 -15.24
CA PHE A 77 -5.58 -5.10 -14.15
C PHE A 77 -6.15 -4.78 -12.76
N ASN A 78 -7.31 -4.11 -12.70
CA ASN A 78 -8.09 -3.87 -11.48
C ASN A 78 -7.38 -3.07 -10.38
N ILE A 79 -6.71 -1.95 -10.75
CA ILE A 79 -6.17 -0.99 -9.76
C ILE A 79 -7.27 -0.42 -8.84
N LYS A 80 -8.54 -0.41 -9.27
CA LYS A 80 -9.69 -0.01 -8.44
C LYS A 80 -9.76 -0.81 -7.13
N GLN A 81 -9.47 -2.10 -7.16
CA GLN A 81 -9.46 -2.91 -5.96
C GLN A 81 -8.36 -2.48 -4.99
N HIS A 82 -7.15 -2.20 -5.49
CA HIS A 82 -6.06 -1.63 -4.67
C HIS A 82 -6.47 -0.30 -4.04
N PHE A 83 -7.01 0.64 -4.83
CA PHE A 83 -7.49 1.93 -4.28
C PHE A 83 -8.58 1.75 -3.22
N SER A 84 -9.49 0.80 -3.41
CA SER A 84 -10.49 0.47 -2.38
C SER A 84 -9.85 -0.05 -1.09
N GLN A 85 -8.81 -0.89 -1.19
CA GLN A 85 -8.07 -1.40 -0.04
C GLN A 85 -7.33 -0.26 0.68
N VAL A 86 -6.67 0.65 -0.04
CA VAL A 86 -5.99 1.82 0.54
C VAL A 86 -7.00 2.74 1.23
N CYS A 87 -8.14 3.02 0.62
CA CYS A 87 -9.21 3.83 1.24
C CYS A 87 -9.73 3.19 2.53
N SER A 88 -9.93 1.86 2.55
CA SER A 88 -10.34 1.12 3.75
C SER A 88 -9.30 1.23 4.85
N HIS A 89 -8.03 0.93 4.55
CA HIS A 89 -6.93 1.01 5.50
C HIS A 89 -6.80 2.41 6.11
N ARG A 90 -6.75 3.45 5.28
CA ARG A 90 -6.66 4.85 5.73
C ARG A 90 -7.83 5.26 6.63
N LYS A 91 -9.05 4.80 6.33
CA LYS A 91 -10.21 5.01 7.20
C LYS A 91 -9.95 4.42 8.60
N PHE A 92 -9.41 3.20 8.69
CA PHE A 92 -9.14 2.55 9.98
C PHE A 92 -7.95 3.16 10.72
N VAL A 93 -6.90 3.59 10.02
CA VAL A 93 -5.80 4.37 10.62
C VAL A 93 -6.32 5.66 11.23
N LYS A 94 -7.17 6.41 10.52
CA LYS A 94 -7.81 7.61 11.05
C LYS A 94 -8.69 7.32 12.27
N LYS A 95 -9.48 6.24 12.24
CA LYS A 95 -10.28 5.82 13.40
C LYS A 95 -9.39 5.44 14.60
N ALA A 96 -8.32 4.68 14.37
CA ALA A 96 -7.36 4.28 15.39
C ALA A 96 -6.69 5.51 16.00
N TYR A 97 -6.27 6.48 15.19
CA TYR A 97 -5.73 7.75 15.66
C TYR A 97 -6.70 8.44 16.63
N PHE A 98 -7.98 8.60 16.27
CA PHE A 98 -8.92 9.29 17.15
C PHE A 98 -9.20 8.55 18.47
N LYS A 99 -9.12 7.21 18.49
CA LYS A 99 -9.21 6.44 19.74
C LYS A 99 -7.94 6.52 20.59
N LEU A 100 -6.78 6.56 19.95
CA LEU A 100 -5.47 6.52 20.62
C LEU A 100 -4.91 7.91 20.91
N ARG A 101 -5.45 9.00 20.34
CA ARG A 101 -4.94 10.37 20.49
C ARG A 101 -4.65 10.82 21.93
N PRO A 102 -5.38 10.40 23.00
CA PRO A 102 -5.05 10.85 24.35
C PRO A 102 -3.73 10.30 24.88
N TYR A 103 -3.17 9.28 24.22
CA TYR A 103 -1.90 8.65 24.56
C TYR A 103 -0.75 9.11 23.64
N LEU A 104 -1.06 9.83 22.56
CA LEU A 104 -0.09 10.26 21.55
C LEU A 104 0.38 11.69 21.84
N ASN A 105 1.68 11.90 21.90
CA ASN A 105 2.29 13.20 22.19
C ASN A 105 2.80 13.91 20.94
N TYR A 106 3.14 13.16 19.88
CA TYR A 106 3.88 13.67 18.73
C TYR A 106 3.11 13.56 17.41
N MET A 107 2.35 12.50 17.21
CA MET A 107 1.51 12.27 16.03
C MET A 107 0.28 13.20 16.05
N LYS A 108 0.06 13.86 14.92
CA LYS A 108 -1.04 14.81 14.72
C LYS A 108 -2.12 14.23 13.83
N ALA A 109 -3.31 14.82 13.86
CA ALA A 109 -4.43 14.41 13.02
C ALA A 109 -4.10 14.50 11.51
N ASP A 110 -3.26 15.46 11.12
CA ASP A 110 -2.78 15.62 9.75
C ASP A 110 -1.89 14.44 9.29
N ASP A 111 -1.19 13.78 10.23
CA ASP A 111 -0.40 12.58 9.94
C ASP A 111 -1.33 11.41 9.60
N ALA A 112 -2.36 11.19 10.43
CA ALA A 112 -3.38 10.17 10.16
C ALA A 112 -4.16 10.45 8.86
N GLU A 113 -4.38 11.72 8.53
CA GLU A 113 -5.05 12.10 7.27
C GLU A 113 -4.16 11.83 6.06
N LYS A 114 -2.85 12.09 6.15
CA LYS A 114 -1.91 11.92 5.04
C LYS A 114 -1.35 10.52 4.88
N HIS A 115 -1.52 9.68 5.90
CA HIS A 115 -1.07 8.30 5.90
C HIS A 115 -1.42 7.60 4.58
N ASP A 116 -0.41 6.97 3.96
CA ASP A 116 -0.54 6.17 2.75
C ASP A 116 -1.05 6.90 1.50
N LEU A 117 -1.02 8.24 1.46
CA LEU A 117 -1.42 8.97 0.25
C LEU A 117 -0.55 8.65 -0.96
N SER A 118 0.73 8.31 -0.74
CA SER A 118 1.63 7.90 -1.84
C SER A 118 1.14 6.65 -2.57
N LYS A 119 0.33 5.79 -1.94
CA LYS A 119 -0.23 4.56 -2.54
C LYS A 119 -1.26 4.82 -3.65
N PHE A 120 -1.72 6.07 -3.81
CA PHE A 120 -2.56 6.50 -4.94
C PHE A 120 -1.75 6.91 -6.18
N MET A 121 -0.43 7.13 -6.06
CA MET A 121 0.41 7.39 -7.22
C MET A 121 0.46 6.15 -8.11
N LEU A 122 0.35 6.34 -9.43
CA LEU A 122 0.23 5.20 -10.35
C LEU A 122 1.45 4.28 -10.31
N ALA A 123 2.64 4.86 -10.10
CA ALA A 123 3.88 4.11 -9.89
C ALA A 123 3.82 3.12 -8.72
N GLN A 124 3.18 3.48 -7.61
CA GLN A 124 2.94 2.53 -6.52
C GLN A 124 1.74 1.62 -6.81
N ALA A 125 0.67 2.18 -7.36
CA ALA A 125 -0.59 1.47 -7.58
C ALA A 125 -0.42 0.22 -8.44
N VAL A 126 0.41 0.26 -9.49
CA VAL A 126 0.69 -0.91 -10.34
C VAL A 126 1.35 -2.03 -9.53
N GLY A 127 2.43 -1.72 -8.80
CA GLY A 127 3.14 -2.73 -8.00
C GLY A 127 2.31 -3.27 -6.83
N TYR A 128 1.57 -2.42 -6.12
CA TYR A 128 0.67 -2.86 -5.04
C TYR A 128 -0.49 -3.70 -5.56
N THR A 129 -1.01 -3.40 -6.76
CA THR A 129 -2.04 -4.23 -7.41
C THR A 129 -1.47 -5.60 -7.78
N ALA A 130 -0.26 -5.67 -8.34
CA ALA A 130 0.42 -6.94 -8.58
C ALA A 130 0.52 -7.78 -7.28
N ARG A 131 0.91 -7.15 -6.18
CA ARG A 131 1.09 -7.84 -4.89
C ARG A 131 -0.22 -8.25 -4.21
N TRP A 132 -1.17 -7.34 -4.05
CA TRP A 132 -2.32 -7.53 -3.16
C TRP A 132 -3.62 -7.91 -3.87
N VAL A 133 -3.71 -7.68 -5.18
CA VAL A 133 -4.84 -8.12 -6.01
C VAL A 133 -4.50 -9.42 -6.72
N HIS A 134 -3.28 -9.53 -7.26
CA HIS A 134 -2.86 -10.68 -8.06
C HIS A 134 -1.86 -11.63 -7.37
N ASN A 135 -1.52 -11.39 -6.10
CA ASN A 135 -0.61 -12.22 -5.30
C ASN A 135 0.75 -12.50 -5.99
N THR A 136 1.28 -11.52 -6.73
CA THR A 136 2.52 -11.64 -7.50
C THR A 136 3.61 -10.76 -6.90
N ASP A 137 4.80 -11.33 -6.69
CA ASP A 137 5.99 -10.63 -6.23
C ASP A 137 6.95 -10.42 -7.41
N ASN A 138 6.81 -9.28 -8.09
CA ASN A 138 7.56 -8.96 -9.29
C ASN A 138 8.35 -7.65 -9.17
N ALA A 139 9.07 -7.28 -10.22
CA ALA A 139 9.88 -6.07 -10.24
C ALA A 139 9.05 -4.80 -9.94
N SER A 140 7.83 -4.69 -10.47
CA SER A 140 6.97 -3.53 -10.21
C SER A 140 6.54 -3.43 -8.75
N TRP A 141 6.30 -4.56 -8.07
CA TRP A 141 6.06 -4.57 -6.63
C TRP A 141 7.29 -4.08 -5.86
N GLN A 142 8.49 -4.56 -6.18
CA GLN A 142 9.71 -4.12 -5.50
C GLN A 142 9.99 -2.62 -5.73
N THR A 143 9.78 -2.10 -6.94
CA THR A 143 9.87 -0.67 -7.23
C THR A 143 8.85 0.14 -6.41
N ALA A 144 7.59 -0.28 -6.41
CA ALA A 144 6.52 0.38 -5.65
C ALA A 144 6.79 0.37 -4.15
N LEU A 145 7.27 -0.76 -3.64
CA LEU A 145 7.62 -0.97 -2.24
C LEU A 145 8.76 -0.03 -1.80
N ASN A 146 9.82 0.04 -2.60
CA ASN A 146 10.93 0.95 -2.35
C ASN A 146 10.48 2.42 -2.40
N HIS A 147 9.67 2.79 -3.39
CA HIS A 147 9.10 4.14 -3.46
C HIS A 147 8.28 4.46 -2.22
N HIS A 148 7.50 3.51 -1.72
CA HIS A 148 6.69 3.67 -0.51
C HIS A 148 7.55 3.95 0.72
N TYR A 149 8.56 3.12 0.98
CA TYR A 149 9.42 3.30 2.14
C TYR A 149 10.30 4.56 2.09
N CYS A 150 10.61 5.07 0.90
CA CYS A 150 11.28 6.37 0.77
C CYS A 150 10.38 7.56 1.09
N ASN A 151 9.05 7.41 1.04
CA ASN A 151 8.10 8.50 1.25
C ASN A 151 7.33 8.40 2.58
N GLU A 152 7.28 7.21 3.19
CA GLU A 152 6.44 6.92 4.35
C GLU A 152 7.31 6.38 5.50
N PRO A 153 7.83 7.27 6.37
CA PRO A 153 8.85 6.91 7.37
C PRO A 153 8.31 6.10 8.57
N HIS A 154 7.01 5.77 8.61
CA HIS A 154 6.41 5.03 9.72
C HIS A 154 6.67 3.50 9.69
N HIS A 155 7.47 3.00 8.74
CA HIS A 155 7.84 1.59 8.61
C HIS A 155 9.17 1.25 9.30
N PRO A 156 9.17 0.63 10.50
CA PRO A 156 10.38 0.48 11.30
C PRO A 156 11.42 -0.47 10.68
N GLU A 157 10.99 -1.45 9.90
CA GLU A 157 11.90 -2.37 9.21
C GLU A 157 12.73 -1.70 8.09
N TYR A 158 12.31 -0.52 7.60
CA TYR A 158 12.99 0.24 6.55
C TYR A 158 13.55 1.59 7.04
N TYR A 159 13.36 1.92 8.32
CA TYR A 159 13.95 3.12 8.92
C TYR A 159 15.45 2.93 9.18
N LYS A 160 16.27 3.50 8.31
CA LYS A 160 17.72 3.27 8.23
C LYS A 160 18.47 4.57 7.99
N ASN A 161 19.66 4.66 8.57
CA ASN A 161 20.56 5.77 8.34
C ASN A 161 21.19 5.72 6.92
N LYS A 162 22.02 6.72 6.60
CA LYS A 162 22.70 6.82 5.29
C LYS A 162 23.59 5.62 4.95
N ASP A 163 24.05 4.87 5.94
CA ASP A 163 24.87 3.67 5.78
C ASP A 163 24.02 2.39 5.66
N GLY A 164 22.69 2.52 5.64
CA GLY A 164 21.76 1.39 5.56
C GLY A 164 21.60 0.60 6.86
N VAL A 165 22.10 1.12 7.98
CA VAL A 165 21.96 0.51 9.31
C VAL A 165 20.64 0.95 9.92
N LYS A 166 19.88 -0.01 10.50
CA LYS A 166 18.64 0.30 11.21
C LYS A 166 18.92 1.31 12.31
N GLU A 167 18.12 2.36 12.38
CA GLU A 167 18.29 3.43 13.35
C GLU A 167 16.98 3.71 14.11
N ARG A 168 17.08 4.55 15.15
CA ARG A 168 15.91 4.97 15.92
C ARG A 168 15.02 5.90 15.11
N MET A 169 13.73 5.65 15.15
CA MET A 169 12.70 6.45 14.51
C MET A 169 12.50 7.79 15.24
N GLU A 170 12.12 8.84 14.51
CA GLU A 170 11.56 10.02 15.15
C GLU A 170 10.26 9.65 15.89
N ALA A 171 10.04 10.24 17.07
CA ALA A 171 8.92 9.87 17.94
C ALA A 171 7.54 9.98 17.25
N ARG A 172 7.37 10.96 16.35
CA ARG A 172 6.16 11.10 15.52
C ARG A 172 5.91 9.88 14.62
N TYR A 173 6.94 9.37 13.95
CA TYR A 173 6.81 8.20 13.06
C TYR A 173 6.68 6.90 13.84
N LEU A 174 7.25 6.85 15.05
CA LEU A 174 7.06 5.73 15.96
C LEU A 174 5.60 5.61 16.42
N GLU A 175 4.98 6.73 16.82
CA GLU A 175 3.56 6.80 17.15
C GLU A 175 2.66 6.48 15.95
N GLU A 176 2.98 7.01 14.76
CA GLU A 176 2.27 6.66 13.52
C GLU A 176 2.35 5.17 13.21
N SER A 177 3.50 4.55 13.43
CA SER A 177 3.69 3.11 13.24
C SER A 177 2.79 2.25 14.16
N LEU A 178 2.61 2.69 15.42
CA LEU A 178 1.68 2.04 16.35
C LEU A 178 0.22 2.22 15.90
N VAL A 179 -0.15 3.43 15.48
CA VAL A 179 -1.50 3.73 14.99
C VAL A 179 -1.81 2.95 13.71
N ASP A 180 -0.85 2.79 12.81
CA ASP A 180 -0.95 1.92 11.62
C ASP A 180 -1.21 0.45 11.99
N MET A 181 -0.47 -0.08 12.98
CA MET A 181 -0.72 -1.44 13.50
C MET A 181 -2.12 -1.59 14.08
N ALA A 182 -2.55 -0.62 14.90
CA ALA A 182 -3.88 -0.60 15.49
C ALA A 182 -4.98 -0.51 14.42
N GLY A 183 -4.80 0.35 13.42
CA GLY A 183 -5.70 0.48 12.27
C GLY A 183 -5.81 -0.81 11.46
N SER A 184 -4.67 -1.41 11.11
CA SER A 184 -4.60 -2.70 10.42
C SER A 184 -5.29 -3.83 11.19
N ARG A 185 -5.07 -3.91 12.51
CA ARG A 185 -5.74 -4.89 13.37
C ARG A 185 -7.24 -4.66 13.43
N TRP A 186 -7.67 -3.41 13.61
CA TRP A 186 -9.07 -3.05 13.67
C TRP A 186 -9.78 -3.45 12.37
N GLU A 187 -9.20 -3.12 11.22
CA GLU A 187 -9.71 -3.49 9.91
C GLU A 187 -9.81 -5.01 9.74
N ARG A 188 -8.68 -5.72 9.90
CA ARG A 188 -8.53 -7.08 9.35
C ARG A 188 -8.81 -8.18 10.34
N GLN A 189 -8.51 -7.97 11.62
CA GLN A 189 -8.63 -8.99 12.66
C GLN A 189 -9.90 -8.79 13.48
N LEU A 190 -10.27 -7.53 13.74
CA LEU A 190 -11.47 -7.18 14.50
C LEU A 190 -12.67 -6.84 13.61
N GLN A 191 -12.52 -6.99 12.28
CA GLN A 191 -13.57 -6.85 11.27
C GLN A 191 -14.29 -5.50 11.33
N GLY A 192 -13.59 -4.46 11.77
CA GLY A 192 -14.13 -3.11 11.87
C GLY A 192 -15.23 -2.90 12.89
N ARG A 193 -15.43 -3.82 13.84
CA ARG A 193 -16.44 -3.71 14.91
C ARG A 193 -16.28 -2.40 15.71
N GLU A 194 -17.38 -1.73 16.05
CA GLU A 194 -17.34 -0.43 16.73
C GLU A 194 -17.16 -0.54 18.25
N ASP A 195 -17.59 -1.66 18.84
CA ASP A 195 -17.52 -2.00 20.28
C ASP A 195 -16.12 -2.48 20.72
N VAL A 196 -15.12 -2.35 19.85
CA VAL A 196 -13.72 -2.73 20.12
C VAL A 196 -13.13 -1.86 21.24
N SER A 197 -12.59 -2.53 22.26
CA SER A 197 -11.89 -1.88 23.38
C SER A 197 -10.50 -1.36 22.98
N LEU A 198 -9.91 -0.49 23.79
CA LEU A 198 -8.53 -0.03 23.56
C LEU A 198 -7.52 -1.17 23.71
N GLU A 199 -7.73 -2.05 24.68
CA GLU A 199 -6.91 -3.26 24.90
C GLU A 199 -6.92 -4.15 23.66
N ASP A 200 -8.10 -4.40 23.09
CA ASP A 200 -8.22 -5.18 21.86
C ASP A 200 -7.47 -4.54 20.69
N LEU A 201 -7.42 -3.20 20.58
CA LEU A 201 -6.73 -2.53 19.48
C LEU A 201 -5.21 -2.71 19.52
N VAL A 202 -4.64 -2.80 20.72
CA VAL A 202 -3.18 -2.86 20.93
C VAL A 202 -2.65 -4.25 21.30
N ASP A 203 -3.53 -5.26 21.34
CA ASP A 203 -3.15 -6.66 21.49
C ASP A 203 -2.54 -7.21 20.18
N PHE A 204 -1.27 -6.92 19.95
CA PHE A 204 -0.55 -7.36 18.75
C PHE A 204 0.18 -8.68 18.96
N ASN A 205 0.29 -9.48 17.89
CA ASN A 205 1.24 -10.58 17.89
C ASN A 205 2.67 -10.03 18.09
N PRO A 206 3.44 -10.49 19.09
CA PRO A 206 4.79 -9.99 19.37
C PRO A 206 5.78 -10.08 18.20
N VAL A 207 5.49 -10.90 17.19
CA VAL A 207 6.29 -10.98 15.96
C VAL A 207 6.37 -9.62 15.24
N TYR A 208 5.29 -8.82 15.25
CA TYR A 208 5.28 -7.50 14.61
C TYR A 208 6.21 -6.53 15.33
N LEU A 209 6.39 -6.66 16.65
CA LEU A 209 7.28 -5.80 17.41
C LEU A 209 8.77 -6.07 17.16
N LYS A 210 9.12 -7.17 16.47
CA LYS A 210 10.51 -7.47 16.08
C LYS A 210 11.04 -6.55 14.98
N ARG A 211 10.15 -5.78 14.33
CA ARG A 211 10.53 -4.87 13.24
C ARG A 211 11.19 -3.58 13.72
N TYR A 212 10.94 -3.16 14.96
CA TYR A 212 11.50 -1.94 15.55
C TYR A 212 12.99 -2.05 15.88
N HIS A 213 13.64 -0.90 16.04
CA HIS A 213 14.90 -0.78 16.77
C HIS A 213 14.68 -1.19 18.25
N PRO A 214 15.66 -1.78 18.96
CA PRO A 214 15.46 -2.23 20.34
C PRO A 214 14.90 -1.16 21.30
N GLU A 215 15.46 0.05 21.32
CA GLU A 215 14.97 1.17 22.14
C GLU A 215 13.58 1.66 21.71
N ASP A 216 13.30 1.70 20.41
CA ASP A 216 11.99 2.11 19.91
C ASP A 216 10.91 1.08 20.29
N LYS A 217 11.28 -0.21 20.32
CA LYS A 217 10.42 -1.29 20.79
C LYS A 217 10.04 -1.09 22.26
N GLU A 218 10.98 -0.70 23.11
CA GLU A 218 10.71 -0.42 24.53
C GLU A 218 9.70 0.72 24.67
N ILE A 219 9.88 1.81 23.93
CA ILE A 219 8.96 2.96 23.91
C ILE A 219 7.55 2.53 23.45
N VAL A 220 7.45 1.74 22.38
CA VAL A 220 6.15 1.24 21.87
C VAL A 220 5.48 0.31 22.90
N LEU A 221 6.25 -0.54 23.58
CA LEU A 221 5.72 -1.41 24.64
C LEU A 221 5.21 -0.61 25.84
N GLU A 222 5.91 0.45 26.25
CA GLU A 222 5.44 1.36 27.29
C GLU A 222 4.15 2.07 26.90
N LEU A 223 4.04 2.52 25.65
CA LEU A 223 2.82 3.15 25.14
C LEU A 223 1.65 2.17 25.07
N ILE A 224 1.87 0.94 24.59
CA ILE A 224 0.86 -0.14 24.62
C ILE A 224 0.39 -0.39 26.04
N LYS A 225 1.32 -0.47 27.00
CA LYS A 225 0.99 -0.69 28.40
C LYS A 225 0.19 0.47 29.00
N ASP A 226 0.53 1.71 28.72
CA ASP A 226 -0.23 2.88 29.18
C ASP A 226 -1.67 2.88 28.63
N ILE A 227 -1.86 2.46 27.37
CA ILE A 227 -3.18 2.30 26.75
C ILE A 227 -4.01 1.22 27.46
N GLN A 228 -3.38 0.11 27.85
CA GLN A 228 -4.03 -0.99 28.54
C GLN A 228 -4.36 -0.66 30.01
N ASP A 229 -3.42 -0.03 30.72
CA ASP A 229 -3.55 0.27 32.15
C ASP A 229 -4.47 1.46 32.42
N ASN A 230 -4.60 2.41 31.48
CA ASN A 230 -5.32 3.67 31.69
C ASN A 230 -6.43 3.96 30.66
N PRO A 231 -7.37 3.04 30.37
CA PRO A 231 -8.35 3.18 29.28
C PRO A 231 -9.27 4.42 29.38
N ALA A 232 -9.32 5.06 30.55
CA ALA A 232 -10.17 6.20 30.86
C ALA A 232 -9.64 7.57 30.40
N LYS A 233 -8.48 7.66 29.73
CA LYS A 233 -7.94 8.95 29.20
C LYS A 233 -8.76 9.55 28.03
N GLN A 234 -9.91 8.96 27.65
CA GLN A 234 -10.74 9.39 26.52
C GLN A 234 -11.51 10.69 26.76
#